data_AF-A0AAD5KHE1-F1
#
_entry.id   AF-A0AAD5KHE1-F1
#
_cell.length_a   1.000
_cell.length_b   1.000
_cell.length_c   1.000
_cell.angle_alpha   90.00
_cell.angle_beta   90.00
_cell.angle_gamma   90.00
#
_symmetry.space_group_name_H-M   'P 1'
#
loop_
_entity.id
_entity.type
_entity.pdbx_description
1 polymer ?
#
loop_
_entity_poly.entity_id
_entity_poly.type
_entity_poly.pdbx_seq_one_letter_code
_entity_poly.pdbx_strand_id
1 'polypeptide(L)' 'MTKETDIEEADPIIAKLKKTGCLEKHYAVLECWDKHKDWRKCQGEVHDFRNCVTIYDKTKSASESK' A
#
# COMPACT_ATOMS: atom_id res chain seq x y z
N MET A 1 -28.31 6.59 3.43
CA MET A 1 -27.48 5.37 3.45
C MET A 1 -26.06 5.80 3.68
N THR A 2 -25.60 5.71 4.92
CA THR A 2 -24.33 6.25 5.39
C THR A 2 -23.37 5.10 5.69
N LYS A 3 -22.37 4.86 4.84
CA LYS A 3 -21.08 4.24 5.22
C LYS A 3 -20.07 4.27 4.07
N GLU A 4 -19.61 5.45 3.65
CA GLU A 4 -18.51 5.56 2.66
C GLU A 4 -17.25 6.26 3.22
N THR A 5 -17.28 6.73 4.48
CA THR A 5 -16.25 7.63 5.02
C THR A 5 -15.46 7.03 6.20
N ASP A 6 -15.50 5.72 6.40
CA ASP A 6 -14.82 5.02 7.51
C ASP A 6 -13.92 3.89 6.97
N ILE A 7 -13.12 4.17 5.95
CA ILE A 7 -12.14 3.20 5.41
C ILE A 7 -10.72 3.77 5.51
N GLU A 8 -10.57 5.10 5.57
CA GLU A 8 -9.26 5.75 5.51
C GLU A 8 -8.49 5.69 6.85
N GLU A 9 -9.18 5.54 7.99
CA GLU A 9 -8.53 5.54 9.32
C GLU A 9 -8.61 4.20 10.09
N ALA A 10 -9.52 3.28 9.71
CA ALA A 10 -9.73 2.02 10.43
C ALA A 10 -9.15 0.78 9.74
N ASP A 11 -8.62 0.90 8.52
CA ASP A 11 -8.16 -0.28 7.81
C ASP A 11 -6.80 -0.75 8.36
N PRO A 12 -6.71 -1.96 8.95
CA PRO A 12 -5.47 -2.49 9.49
C PRO A 12 -4.38 -2.60 8.41
N ILE A 13 -4.73 -2.60 7.12
CA ILE A 13 -3.77 -2.55 6.02
C ILE A 13 -3.14 -1.16 5.91
N ILE A 14 -3.92 -0.09 5.90
CA ILE A 14 -3.39 1.29 5.82
C ILE A 14 -2.49 1.60 7.03
N ALA A 15 -2.92 1.20 8.24
CA ALA A 15 -2.12 1.37 9.44
C ALA A 15 -0.79 0.60 9.39
N LYS A 16 -0.78 -0.61 8.83
CA LYS A 16 0.45 -1.38 8.59
C LYS A 16 1.33 -0.68 7.55
N LEU A 17 0.78 -0.29 6.41
CA LEU A 17 1.52 0.38 5.35
C LEU A 17 2.14 1.71 5.78
N LYS A 18 1.47 2.45 6.67
CA LYS A 18 2.01 3.66 7.30
C LYS A 18 3.23 3.35 8.17
N LYS A 19 3.19 2.24 8.93
CA LYS A 19 4.35 1.76 9.71
C LYS A 19 5.49 1.23 8.84
N THR A 20 5.19 0.69 7.66
CA THR A 20 6.22 0.15 6.76
C THR A 20 6.83 1.21 5.84
N GLY A 21 6.23 2.39 5.71
CA GLY A 21 6.60 3.41 4.72
C GLY A 21 6.16 3.07 3.29
N CYS A 22 5.37 2.00 3.09
CA CYS A 22 4.89 1.60 1.75
C CYS A 22 3.55 2.25 1.39
N LEU A 23 3.04 3.14 2.24
CA LEU A 23 1.76 3.79 2.06
C LEU A 23 1.71 4.69 0.82
N GLU A 24 2.80 5.41 0.52
CA GLU A 24 2.88 6.26 -0.68
C GLU A 24 2.73 5.45 -1.97
N LYS A 25 3.35 4.26 -2.03
CA LYS A 25 3.22 3.34 -3.17
C LYS A 25 1.82 2.75 -3.28
N HIS A 26 1.12 2.56 -2.16
CA HIS A 26 -0.29 2.16 -2.17
C HIS A 26 -1.17 3.25 -2.80
N TYR A 27 -0.99 4.51 -2.40
CA TYR A 27 -1.74 5.62 -3.00
C TYR A 27 -1.45 5.81 -4.49
N ALA A 28 -0.22 5.56 -4.92
CA ALA A 28 0.13 5.65 -6.34
C ALA A 28 -0.60 4.59 -7.20
N VAL A 29 -0.81 3.38 -6.65
CA VAL A 29 -1.66 2.36 -7.29
C VAL A 29 -3.12 2.82 -7.37
N LEU A 30 -3.66 3.41 -6.30
CA LEU A 30 -5.02 3.93 -6.27
C LEU A 30 -5.21 5.07 -7.28
N GLU A 31 -4.23 5.97 -7.37
CA GLU A 31 -4.25 7.08 -8.33
C GLU A 31 -4.18 6.55 -9.78
N CYS A 32 -3.36 5.54 -10.04
CA CYS A 32 -3.29 4.91 -11.35
C CYS A 32 -4.63 4.23 -11.71
N TRP A 33 -5.27 3.56 -10.75
CA TRP A 33 -6.60 2.99 -10.95
C TRP A 33 -7.65 4.06 -11.21
N ASP A 34 -7.62 5.19 -10.49
CA ASP A 34 -8.58 6.26 -10.74
C ASP A 34 -8.42 6.88 -12.14
N LYS A 35 -7.16 7.10 -12.56
CA LYS A 35 -6.80 7.66 -13.87
C LYS A 35 -7.13 6.73 -15.04
N HIS A 36 -6.77 5.46 -14.93
CA HIS A 36 -6.84 4.53 -16.06
C HIS A 36 -8.03 3.57 -15.98
N LYS A 37 -8.51 3.28 -14.78
CA LYS A 37 -9.51 2.23 -14.48
C LYS A 37 -9.16 0.87 -15.11
N ASP A 38 -7.87 0.66 -15.35
CA ASP A 38 -7.30 -0.53 -15.97
C ASP A 38 -6.02 -0.91 -15.21
N TRP A 39 -6.14 -1.95 -14.39
CA TRP A 39 -5.05 -2.42 -13.55
C TRP A 39 -3.85 -2.95 -14.35
N ARG A 40 -4.03 -3.34 -15.63
CA ARG A 40 -2.92 -3.80 -16.49
C ARG A 40 -1.96 -2.67 -16.80
N LYS A 41 -2.46 -1.44 -16.91
CA LYS A 41 -1.62 -0.24 -17.09
C LYS A 41 -0.92 0.18 -15.81
N CYS A 42 -1.42 -0.27 -14.66
CA CYS A 42 -0.87 0.02 -13.33
C CYS A 42 0.13 -1.03 -12.84
N GLN A 43 0.58 -1.96 -13.69
CA GLN A 43 1.52 -3.01 -13.30
C GLN A 43 2.85 -2.47 -12.74
N GLY A 44 3.31 -1.31 -13.21
CA GLY A 44 4.50 -0.64 -12.66
C GLY A 44 4.31 -0.26 -11.19
N GLU A 45 3.27 0.50 -10.88
CA GLU A 45 2.94 0.93 -9.52
C GLU A 45 2.68 -0.26 -8.59
N VAL A 46 1.99 -1.30 -9.10
CA VAL A 46 1.72 -2.52 -8.33
C VAL A 46 3.00 -3.29 -8.03
N HIS A 47 3.94 -3.35 -8.98
CA HIS A 47 5.24 -3.99 -8.79
C HIS A 47 6.09 -3.25 -7.76
N ASP A 48 6.12 -1.91 -7.83
CA ASP A 48 6.79 -1.05 -6.85
C ASP A 48 6.22 -1.23 -5.43
N PHE A 49 4.88 -1.24 -5.31
CA PHE A 49 4.22 -1.51 -4.04
C PHE A 49 4.59 -2.88 -3.48
N ARG A 50 4.55 -3.93 -4.32
CA ARG A 50 4.94 -5.28 -3.93
C ARG A 50 6.40 -5.36 -3.49
N ASN A 51 7.30 -4.68 -4.20
CA ASN A 51 8.71 -4.62 -3.83
C ASN A 51 8.90 -3.94 -2.47
N CYS A 52 8.21 -2.83 -2.21
CA CYS A 52 8.28 -2.16 -0.92
C CYS A 52 7.86 -3.09 0.23
N VAL A 53 6.72 -3.76 0.10
CA VAL A 53 6.23 -4.69 1.13
C VAL A 53 7.16 -5.90 1.30
N THR A 54 7.68 -6.43 0.19
CA THR A 54 8.61 -7.58 0.22
C THR A 54 9.95 -7.21 0.87
N ILE A 55 10.47 -6.00 0.59
CA ILE A 55 11.67 -5.50 1.25
C ILE A 55 11.40 -5.36 2.73
N TYR A 56 10.29 -4.72 3.13
CA TYR A 56 9.92 -4.57 4.53
C TYR A 56 9.80 -5.92 5.26
N ASP A 57 9.17 -6.93 4.65
CA ASP A 57 9.05 -8.27 5.23
C ASP A 57 10.43 -8.90 5.48
N LYS A 58 11.37 -8.70 4.54
CA LYS A 58 12.76 -9.13 4.65
C LYS A 58 13.60 -8.30 5.63
N THR A 59 13.35 -7.00 5.80
CA THR A 59 14.04 -6.18 6.81
C THR A 59 13.45 -6.34 8.19
N LYS A 60 12.17 -6.71 8.33
CA LYS A 60 11.53 -6.94 9.62
C LYS A 60 12.09 -8.18 10.32
N SER A 61 12.43 -9.22 9.56
CA SER A 61 13.20 -10.37 10.09
C SER A 61 14.63 -10.02 10.54
N ALA A 62 15.13 -8.82 10.19
CA ALA A 62 16.43 -8.30 10.64
C ALA A 62 16.33 -7.14 11.66
N SER A 63 15.15 -6.57 11.91
CA SER A 63 14.96 -5.36 12.74
C SER A 63 14.06 -5.55 13.97
N GLU A 64 13.44 -6.72 14.18
CA GLU A 64 12.89 -7.15 15.48
C GLU A 64 13.96 -7.73 16.43
N SER A 65 15.18 -7.18 16.37
CA SER A 65 16.27 -7.40 17.31
C SER A 65 17.02 -6.10 17.54
N LYS A 66 16.32 -5.07 18.03
CA LYS A 66 16.95 -4.02 18.83
C LYS A 66 15.95 -3.39 19.79
#